data_AF-A0ABD0PLS7-F1
#
_entry.id   AF-A0ABD0PLS7-F1
#
_cell.length_a   1.000
_cell.length_b   1.000
_cell.length_c   1.000
_cell.angle_alpha   90.00
_cell.angle_beta   90.00
_cell.angle_gamma   90.00
#
_symmetry.space_group_name_H-M   'P 1'
#
loop_
_entity.id
_entity.type
_entity.pdbx_description
1 polymer ?
#
loop_
_entity_poly.entity_id
_entity_poly.type
_entity_poly.pdbx_seq_one_letter_code
_entity_poly.pdbx_strand_id
1 'polypeptide(L)'
;RYLASAVVYGLVLTVGLPLNTLSLWILLRSHGFRSPCAVLMVNLAVSDMLLALSLPLRVYYYATLHWPFGPATCTTAVMLFRVNIRTSSIFITLISVDRLIALVFPLRSRSLRTTACAFKCCAVVWIIIISSCIHEIINLYNALQPCSKIPCFEFQPQRSQVVSIAQAVFLLILLLLNIVSTVVVIIVLRKRPSGGAAKVNNKMNVILIFVVNIVNCCLDPLIYYFSLDSFWQDKAILRSAQWDMAMDTNGRKTGL
;
A
#
# COMPACT_ATOMS: atom_id res chain seq x y z
N ARG A 1 3.51 3.97 22.05
CA ARG A 1 2.78 3.96 20.76
C ARG A 1 3.69 4.49 19.66
N TYR A 2 4.12 5.75 19.76
CA TYR A 2 5.04 6.37 18.79
C TYR A 2 6.37 5.63 18.61
N LEU A 3 7.01 5.18 19.69
CA LEU A 3 8.24 4.37 19.61
C LEU A 3 8.02 3.05 18.86
N ALA A 4 6.90 2.36 19.08
CA ALA A 4 6.58 1.13 18.37
C ALA A 4 6.36 1.39 16.87
N SER A 5 5.63 2.47 16.52
CA SER A 5 5.47 2.90 15.13
C SER A 5 6.81 3.26 14.47
N ALA A 6 7.68 3.99 15.16
CA ALA A 6 9.01 4.34 14.66
C ALA A 6 9.87 3.09 14.42
N VAL A 7 9.86 2.12 15.33
CA VAL A 7 10.58 0.84 15.18
C VAL A 7 10.03 0.03 14.00
N VAL A 8 8.70 -0.10 13.87
CA VAL A 8 8.08 -0.83 12.76
C VAL A 8 8.43 -0.19 11.42
N TYR A 9 8.24 1.12 11.26
CA TYR A 9 8.59 1.81 10.02
C TYR A 9 10.09 1.81 9.75
N GLY A 10 10.93 1.85 10.79
CA GLY A 10 12.38 1.70 10.68
C GLY A 10 12.79 0.31 10.16
N LEU A 11 12.17 -0.77 10.66
CA LEU A 11 12.39 -2.13 10.16
C LEU A 11 11.90 -2.29 8.72
N VAL A 12 10.73 -1.75 8.39
CA VAL A 12 10.22 -1.74 7.00
C VAL A 12 11.17 -0.97 6.09
N LEU A 13 11.77 0.13 6.56
CA LEU A 13 12.76 0.88 5.80
C LEU A 13 14.04 0.06 5.56
N THR A 14 14.63 -0.51 6.62
CA THR A 14 15.92 -1.23 6.52
C THR A 14 15.82 -2.52 5.72
N VAL A 15 14.65 -3.18 5.71
CA VAL A 15 14.41 -4.38 4.92
C VAL A 15 13.85 -4.03 3.54
N GLY A 16 12.89 -3.12 3.47
CA GLY A 16 12.16 -2.76 2.26
C GLY A 16 12.98 -2.01 1.23
N LEU A 17 13.84 -1.07 1.64
CA LEU A 17 14.71 -0.36 0.69
C LEU A 17 15.66 -1.32 -0.05
N PRO A 18 16.48 -2.15 0.64
CA PRO A 18 17.38 -3.07 -0.04
C PRO A 18 16.65 -4.10 -0.90
N LEU A 19 15.55 -4.69 -0.39
CA LEU A 19 14.82 -5.72 -1.14
C LEU A 19 14.18 -5.17 -2.41
N ASN A 20 13.54 -4.01 -2.36
CA ASN A 20 12.92 -3.42 -3.54
C ASN A 20 13.96 -2.88 -4.53
N THR A 21 15.07 -2.31 -4.05
CA THR A 21 16.20 -1.88 -4.91
C THR A 21 16.83 -3.08 -5.62
N LEU A 22 17.11 -4.15 -4.87
CA LEU A 22 17.67 -5.38 -5.43
C LEU A 22 16.69 -6.02 -6.42
N SER A 23 15.40 -6.09 -6.08
CA SER A 23 14.36 -6.63 -6.97
C SER A 23 14.29 -5.83 -8.26
N LEU A 24 14.28 -4.50 -8.21
CA LEU A 24 14.28 -3.64 -9.39
C LEU A 24 15.54 -3.87 -10.24
N TRP A 25 16.71 -3.94 -9.60
CA TRP A 25 17.97 -4.19 -10.30
C TRP A 25 17.98 -5.56 -11.00
N ILE A 26 17.58 -6.62 -10.31
CA ILE A 26 17.46 -7.98 -10.87
C ILE A 26 16.45 -7.99 -12.02
N LEU A 27 15.28 -7.38 -11.86
CA LEU A 27 14.23 -7.33 -12.88
C LEU A 27 14.74 -6.63 -14.15
N LEU A 28 15.39 -5.48 -14.00
CA LEU A 28 15.94 -4.72 -15.12
C LEU A 28 17.09 -5.47 -15.82
N ARG A 29 17.98 -6.11 -15.06
CA ARG A 29 19.14 -6.85 -15.62
C ARG A 29 18.75 -8.19 -16.25
N SER A 30 17.94 -8.99 -15.56
CA SER A 30 17.62 -10.36 -15.96
C SER A 30 16.49 -10.43 -16.97
N HIS A 31 15.43 -9.64 -16.77
CA HIS A 31 14.22 -9.71 -17.62
C HIS A 31 14.11 -8.51 -18.56
N GLY A 32 14.51 -7.32 -18.12
CA GLY A 32 14.25 -6.06 -18.83
C GLY A 32 12.77 -5.85 -19.12
N PHE A 33 12.44 -4.94 -20.03
CA PHE A 33 11.06 -4.71 -20.49
C PHE A 33 10.59 -5.71 -21.55
N ARG A 34 11.09 -6.96 -21.51
CA ARG A 34 10.85 -7.98 -22.56
C ARG A 34 9.49 -8.68 -22.45
N SER A 35 8.77 -8.51 -21.32
CA SER A 35 7.45 -9.10 -21.12
C SER A 35 6.47 -8.14 -20.44
N PRO A 36 5.15 -8.26 -20.69
CA PRO A 36 4.13 -7.46 -20.02
C PRO A 36 4.23 -7.53 -18.49
N CYS A 37 4.41 -8.74 -17.96
CA CYS A 37 4.56 -8.97 -16.52
C CYS A 37 5.81 -8.27 -15.96
N ALA A 38 6.92 -8.23 -16.71
CA ALA A 38 8.11 -7.50 -16.27
C ALA A 38 7.88 -5.97 -16.18
N VAL A 39 7.14 -5.39 -17.13
CA VAL A 39 6.75 -3.97 -17.08
C VAL A 39 5.90 -3.69 -15.84
N LEU A 40 4.93 -4.55 -15.53
CA LEU A 40 4.08 -4.42 -14.34
C LEU A 40 4.88 -4.56 -13.04
N MET A 41 5.79 -5.54 -12.96
CA MET A 41 6.66 -5.74 -11.79
C MET A 41 7.61 -4.55 -11.56
N VAL A 42 8.13 -3.94 -12.61
CA VAL A 42 8.95 -2.72 -12.49
C VAL A 42 8.12 -1.57 -11.94
N ASN A 43 6.89 -1.36 -12.41
CA ASN A 43 6.03 -0.30 -11.89
C ASN A 43 5.62 -0.52 -10.42
N LEU A 44 5.40 -1.78 -10.03
CA LEU A 44 5.20 -2.16 -8.63
C LEU A 44 6.44 -1.80 -7.78
N ALA A 45 7.63 -2.21 -8.21
CA ALA A 45 8.87 -1.87 -7.50
C ALA A 45 9.12 -0.35 -7.42
N VAL A 46 8.79 0.42 -8.46
CA VAL A 46 8.87 1.89 -8.45
C VAL A 46 7.91 2.48 -7.40
N SER A 47 6.67 1.99 -7.34
CA SER A 47 5.70 2.39 -6.31
C SER A 47 6.24 2.14 -4.90
N ASP A 48 6.80 0.96 -4.65
CA ASP A 48 7.32 0.58 -3.34
C ASP A 48 8.57 1.39 -2.96
N MET A 49 9.40 1.76 -3.93
CA MET A 49 10.52 2.68 -3.73
C MET A 49 10.07 4.09 -3.34
N LEU A 50 9.03 4.61 -4.00
CA LEU A 50 8.47 5.93 -3.66
C LEU A 50 7.97 5.98 -2.21
N LEU A 51 7.30 4.92 -1.73
CA LEU A 51 6.95 4.78 -0.33
C LEU A 51 8.20 4.68 0.56
N ALA A 52 9.14 3.81 0.21
CA ALA A 52 10.34 3.59 1.01
C ALA A 52 11.15 4.88 1.21
N LEU A 53 11.18 5.77 0.21
CA LEU A 53 11.79 7.10 0.31
C LEU A 53 11.03 8.07 1.23
N SER A 54 9.73 7.89 1.46
CA SER A 54 8.94 8.72 2.38
C SER A 54 8.98 8.23 3.83
N LEU A 55 9.36 6.97 4.07
CA LEU A 55 9.43 6.38 5.41
C LEU A 55 10.41 7.08 6.38
N PRO A 56 11.60 7.58 5.98
CA PRO A 56 12.49 8.29 6.90
C PRO A 56 11.84 9.52 7.53
N LEU A 57 11.04 10.26 6.76
CA LEU A 57 10.27 11.41 7.26
C LEU A 57 9.25 10.98 8.31
N ARG A 58 8.62 9.81 8.11
CA ARG A 58 7.66 9.23 9.04
C ARG A 58 8.31 8.75 10.34
N VAL A 59 9.48 8.11 10.25
CA VAL A 59 10.29 7.72 11.40
C VAL A 59 10.72 8.95 12.19
N TYR A 60 11.20 10.01 11.50
CA TYR A 60 11.56 11.27 12.13
C TYR A 60 10.39 11.88 12.91
N TYR A 61 9.19 11.94 12.32
CA TYR A 61 8.01 12.46 12.99
C TYR A 61 7.67 11.66 14.26
N TYR A 62 7.63 10.33 14.18
CA TYR A 62 7.30 9.51 15.34
C TYR A 62 8.39 9.48 16.44
N ALA A 63 9.64 9.79 16.08
CA ALA A 63 10.73 9.93 17.04
C ALA A 63 10.73 11.29 17.77
N THR A 64 10.38 12.37 17.06
CA THR A 64 10.51 13.75 17.57
C THR A 64 9.19 14.42 17.93
N LEU A 65 8.06 13.92 17.44
CA LEU A 65 6.73 14.53 17.52
C LEU A 65 6.70 16.00 17.03
N HIS A 66 7.59 16.30 16.09
CA HIS A 66 7.78 17.62 15.52
C HIS A 66 7.95 17.52 14.00
N TRP A 67 7.38 18.47 13.26
CA TRP A 67 7.46 18.52 11.80
C TRP A 67 7.93 19.90 11.32
N PRO A 68 9.22 20.06 10.96
CA PRO A 68 9.76 21.34 10.53
C PRO A 68 9.66 21.59 9.01
N PHE A 69 9.28 20.60 8.20
CA PHE A 69 9.40 20.65 6.72
C PHE A 69 8.22 21.33 6.01
N GLY A 70 7.30 21.94 6.75
CA GLY A 70 6.13 22.62 6.21
C GLY A 70 4.99 21.70 5.71
N PRO A 71 3.84 22.29 5.33
CA PRO A 71 2.62 21.54 5.00
C PRO A 71 2.74 20.79 3.67
N ALA A 72 3.44 21.34 2.68
CA ALA A 72 3.64 20.69 1.38
C ALA A 72 4.35 19.34 1.52
N THR A 73 5.48 19.30 2.24
CA THR A 73 6.24 18.07 2.47
C THR A 73 5.43 17.03 3.25
N CYS A 74 4.63 17.48 4.23
CA CYS A 74 3.76 16.58 4.98
C CYS A 74 2.69 15.96 4.05
N THR A 75 2.01 16.79 3.27
CA THR A 75 1.01 16.35 2.28
C THR A 75 1.63 15.34 1.32
N THR A 76 2.80 15.62 0.76
CA THR A 76 3.51 14.69 -0.13
C THR A 76 3.82 13.37 0.57
N ALA A 77 4.37 13.38 1.78
CA ALA A 77 4.74 12.16 2.49
C ALA A 77 3.52 11.29 2.84
N VAL A 78 2.39 11.90 3.25
CA VAL A 78 1.13 11.20 3.49
C VAL A 78 0.57 10.62 2.19
N MET A 79 0.64 11.37 1.09
CA MET A 79 0.08 10.96 -0.19
C MET A 79 0.89 9.85 -0.86
N LEU A 80 2.22 9.84 -0.72
CA LEU A 80 3.06 8.74 -1.22
C LEU A 80 2.64 7.38 -0.65
N PHE A 81 2.34 7.32 0.65
CA PHE A 81 1.80 6.11 1.27
C PHE A 81 0.42 5.71 0.71
N ARG A 82 -0.50 6.68 0.56
CA ARG A 82 -1.84 6.42 0.03
C ARG A 82 -1.83 6.02 -1.45
N VAL A 83 -0.95 6.61 -2.24
CA VAL A 83 -0.73 6.28 -3.66
C VAL A 83 -0.10 4.90 -3.78
N ASN A 84 0.90 4.57 -2.96
CA ASN A 84 1.55 3.27 -2.97
C ASN A 84 0.54 2.14 -2.73
N ILE A 85 -0.27 2.19 -1.67
CA ILE A 85 -1.27 1.15 -1.39
C ILE A 85 -2.20 0.91 -2.59
N ARG A 86 -2.67 2.00 -3.23
CA ARG A 86 -3.57 1.91 -4.39
C ARG A 86 -2.87 1.35 -5.62
N THR A 87 -1.70 1.87 -5.96
CA THR A 87 -0.94 1.46 -7.14
C THR A 87 -0.41 0.04 -7.00
N SER A 88 0.17 -0.32 -5.86
CA SER A 88 0.67 -1.67 -5.57
C SER A 88 -0.46 -2.70 -5.62
N SER A 89 -1.63 -2.42 -5.04
CA SER A 89 -2.81 -3.29 -5.15
C SER A 89 -3.26 -3.51 -6.61
N ILE A 90 -3.31 -2.45 -7.41
CA ILE A 90 -3.70 -2.54 -8.83
C ILE A 90 -2.64 -3.32 -9.62
N PHE A 91 -1.34 -3.02 -9.46
CA PHE A 91 -0.27 -3.70 -10.19
C PHE A 91 -0.18 -5.18 -9.83
N ILE A 92 -0.34 -5.54 -8.55
CA ILE A 92 -0.40 -6.94 -8.13
C ILE A 92 -1.59 -7.64 -8.79
N THR A 93 -2.76 -7.00 -8.84
CA THR A 93 -3.94 -7.53 -9.54
C THR A 93 -3.67 -7.74 -11.03
N LEU A 94 -3.04 -6.78 -11.71
CA LEU A 94 -2.70 -6.90 -13.12
C LEU A 94 -1.68 -8.04 -13.37
N ILE A 95 -0.70 -8.21 -12.48
CA ILE A 95 0.26 -9.33 -12.55
C ILE A 95 -0.48 -10.66 -12.38
N SER A 96 -1.38 -10.75 -11.39
CA SER A 96 -2.22 -11.93 -11.16
C SER A 96 -3.08 -12.28 -12.37
N VAL A 97 -3.70 -11.29 -12.98
CA VAL A 97 -4.54 -11.48 -14.17
C VAL A 97 -3.71 -11.87 -15.40
N ASP A 98 -2.55 -11.25 -15.66
CA ASP A 98 -1.64 -11.65 -16.76
C ASP A 98 -1.28 -13.13 -16.66
N ARG A 99 -0.92 -13.59 -15.46
CA ARG A 99 -0.53 -14.98 -15.22
C ARG A 99 -1.69 -15.95 -15.35
N LEU A 100 -2.86 -15.59 -14.83
CA LEU A 100 -4.08 -16.39 -15.00
C LEU A 100 -4.42 -16.57 -16.48
N ILE A 101 -4.47 -15.47 -17.23
CA ILE A 101 -4.78 -15.47 -18.66
C ILE A 101 -3.74 -16.28 -19.45
N ALA A 102 -2.45 -16.15 -19.12
CA ALA A 102 -1.38 -16.92 -19.75
C ALA A 102 -1.53 -18.44 -19.55
N LEU A 103 -2.04 -18.86 -18.39
CA LEU A 103 -2.17 -20.27 -18.03
C LEU A 103 -3.46 -20.90 -18.54
N VAL A 104 -4.56 -20.15 -18.55
CA VAL A 104 -5.90 -20.65 -18.94
C VAL A 104 -6.17 -20.45 -20.43
N PHE A 105 -5.72 -19.33 -21.03
CA PHE A 105 -6.00 -18.98 -22.43
C PHE A 105 -4.73 -18.64 -23.23
N PRO A 106 -3.80 -19.60 -23.41
CA PRO A 106 -2.48 -19.33 -24.00
C PRO A 106 -2.54 -18.79 -25.44
N LEU A 107 -3.49 -19.24 -26.27
CA LEU A 107 -3.59 -18.81 -27.67
C LEU A 107 -4.34 -17.47 -27.84
N ARG A 108 -5.42 -17.25 -27.09
CA ARG A 108 -6.25 -16.03 -27.18
C ARG A 108 -5.59 -14.81 -26.54
N SER A 109 -4.63 -15.03 -25.63
CA SER A 109 -3.97 -13.96 -24.87
C SER A 109 -2.79 -13.31 -25.58
N ARG A 110 -2.31 -13.88 -26.70
CA ARG A 110 -1.09 -13.42 -27.39
C ARG A 110 -1.18 -11.97 -27.88
N SER A 111 -2.36 -11.50 -28.29
CA SER A 111 -2.58 -10.12 -28.75
C SER A 111 -2.62 -9.10 -27.61
N LEU A 112 -3.13 -9.49 -26.44
CA LEU A 112 -3.23 -8.61 -25.25
C LEU A 112 -1.92 -8.55 -24.45
N ARG A 113 -1.14 -9.64 -24.48
CA ARG A 113 0.10 -9.78 -23.71
C ARG A 113 1.31 -9.20 -24.45
N THR A 114 1.19 -7.95 -24.88
CA THR A 114 2.29 -7.18 -25.47
C THR A 114 2.85 -6.16 -24.47
N THR A 115 4.14 -5.87 -24.56
CA THR A 115 4.81 -4.88 -23.71
C THR A 115 4.23 -3.48 -23.91
N ALA A 116 3.87 -3.14 -25.15
CA ALA A 116 3.18 -1.89 -25.47
C ALA A 116 1.82 -1.76 -24.76
N CYS A 117 1.02 -2.84 -24.71
CA CYS A 117 -0.23 -2.86 -23.94
C CYS A 117 0.05 -2.64 -22.45
N ALA A 118 1.04 -3.33 -21.88
CA ALA A 118 1.41 -3.16 -20.47
C ALA A 118 1.84 -1.73 -20.14
N PHE A 119 2.66 -1.08 -20.97
CA PHE A 119 3.04 0.32 -20.77
C PHE A 119 1.83 1.26 -20.80
N LYS A 120 0.90 1.06 -21.74
CA LYS A 120 -0.36 1.83 -21.79
C LYS A 120 -1.19 1.59 -20.52
N CYS A 121 -1.33 0.34 -20.08
CA CYS A 121 -2.03 0.02 -18.83
C CYS A 121 -1.38 0.71 -17.62
N CYS A 122 -0.05 0.66 -17.49
CA CYS A 122 0.66 1.36 -16.41
C CYS A 122 0.42 2.87 -16.45
N ALA A 123 0.52 3.50 -17.63
CA ALA A 123 0.26 4.92 -17.79
C ALA A 123 -1.18 5.29 -17.38
N VAL A 124 -2.17 4.51 -17.81
CA VAL A 124 -3.58 4.69 -17.41
C VAL A 124 -3.76 4.55 -15.91
N VAL A 125 -3.14 3.55 -15.27
CA VAL A 125 -3.20 3.36 -13.81
C VAL A 125 -2.63 4.58 -13.09
N TRP A 126 -1.46 5.06 -13.49
CA TRP A 126 -0.85 6.24 -12.88
C TRP A 126 -1.72 7.49 -13.05
N ILE A 127 -2.25 7.73 -14.24
CA ILE A 127 -3.13 8.88 -14.52
C ILE A 127 -4.39 8.82 -13.66
N ILE A 128 -5.06 7.67 -13.58
CA ILE A 128 -6.28 7.49 -12.78
C ILE A 128 -5.98 7.74 -11.30
N ILE A 129 -4.90 7.15 -10.77
CA ILE A 129 -4.55 7.32 -9.36
C ILE A 129 -4.20 8.78 -9.06
N ILE A 130 -3.32 9.40 -9.84
CA ILE A 130 -2.94 10.80 -9.63
C ILE A 130 -4.18 11.70 -9.67
N SER A 131 -5.04 11.53 -10.68
CA SER A 131 -6.27 12.31 -10.82
C SER A 131 -7.22 12.13 -9.62
N SER A 132 -7.40 10.88 -9.17
CA SER A 132 -8.23 10.58 -7.99
C SER A 132 -7.66 11.15 -6.68
N CYS A 133 -6.35 11.39 -6.61
CA CYS A 133 -5.69 11.95 -5.44
C CYS A 133 -5.72 13.49 -5.40
N ILE A 134 -6.02 14.19 -6.50
CA ILE A 134 -5.94 15.66 -6.57
C ILE A 134 -6.77 16.32 -5.46
N HIS A 135 -8.05 15.94 -5.35
CA HIS A 135 -8.95 16.51 -4.34
C HIS A 135 -8.45 16.24 -2.93
N GLU A 136 -7.88 15.05 -2.72
CA GLU A 136 -7.34 14.63 -1.43
C GLU A 136 -6.07 15.41 -1.02
N ILE A 137 -5.20 15.67 -2.00
CA ILE A 137 -4.00 16.49 -1.86
C ILE A 137 -4.39 17.92 -1.47
N ILE A 138 -5.34 18.52 -2.21
CA ILE A 138 -5.80 19.88 -1.96
C ILE A 138 -6.43 20.00 -0.57
N ASN A 139 -7.34 19.08 -0.23
CA ASN A 139 -8.01 19.09 1.08
C ASN A 139 -7.02 18.94 2.23
N LEU A 140 -6.05 18.02 2.10
CA LEU A 140 -5.03 17.83 3.14
C LEU A 140 -4.13 19.06 3.25
N TYR A 141 -3.67 19.62 2.13
CA TYR A 141 -2.82 20.81 2.15
C TYR A 141 -3.52 22.01 2.79
N ASN A 142 -4.76 22.31 2.36
CA ASN A 142 -5.53 23.43 2.90
C ASN A 142 -5.82 23.27 4.39
N ALA A 143 -6.05 22.03 4.85
CA ALA A 143 -6.27 21.75 6.26
C ALA A 143 -5.00 21.92 7.12
N LEU A 144 -3.82 21.68 6.55
CA LEU A 144 -2.54 21.83 7.25
C LEU A 144 -1.97 23.26 7.20
N GLN A 145 -2.36 24.06 6.20
CA GLN A 145 -1.84 25.43 6.00
C GLN A 145 -2.01 26.36 7.23
N PRO A 146 -3.15 26.38 7.95
CA PRO A 146 -3.33 27.28 9.08
C PRO A 146 -2.70 26.79 10.40
N CYS A 147 -2.07 25.60 10.43
CA CYS A 147 -1.55 25.01 11.66
C CYS A 147 -0.16 25.57 12.03
N SER A 148 -0.04 26.16 13.22
CA SER A 148 1.27 26.58 13.77
C SER A 148 2.19 25.40 14.11
N LYS A 149 1.62 24.26 14.51
CA LYS A 149 2.32 22.98 14.69
C LYS A 149 1.63 21.94 13.80
N ILE A 150 2.33 21.45 12.79
CA ILE A 150 1.78 20.54 11.78
C ILE A 150 1.70 19.12 12.39
N PRO A 151 0.49 18.56 12.60
CA PRO A 151 0.31 17.21 13.13
C PRO A 151 0.41 16.17 12.00
N CYS A 152 1.60 16.05 11.42
CA CYS A 152 1.82 15.20 10.26
C CYS A 152 1.55 13.72 10.58
N PHE A 153 0.93 12.96 9.66
CA PHE A 153 0.52 11.56 9.84
C PHE A 153 -0.54 11.26 10.92
N GLU A 154 -0.78 12.16 11.88
CA GLU A 154 -1.87 12.07 12.85
C GLU A 154 -3.15 12.76 12.36
N PHE A 155 -3.00 13.76 11.50
CA PHE A 155 -4.14 14.48 10.94
C PHE A 155 -4.84 13.66 9.86
N GLN A 156 -6.09 13.31 10.14
CA GLN A 156 -6.99 12.68 9.17
C GLN A 156 -8.07 13.69 8.76
N PRO A 157 -7.97 14.32 7.57
CA PRO A 157 -9.03 15.22 7.11
C PRO A 157 -10.35 14.46 6.99
N GLN A 158 -11.45 15.14 7.33
CA GLN A 158 -12.79 14.56 7.27
C GLN A 158 -13.12 14.17 5.83
N ARG A 159 -12.98 12.88 5.51
CA ARG A 159 -13.41 12.32 4.24
C ARG A 159 -14.90 12.03 4.31
N SER A 160 -15.59 12.18 3.17
CA SER A 160 -16.97 11.70 3.07
C SER A 160 -17.00 10.19 3.32
N GLN A 161 -18.03 9.73 4.05
CA GLN A 161 -18.23 8.30 4.30
C GLN A 161 -18.34 7.52 2.99
N VAL A 162 -18.97 8.11 1.96
CA VAL A 162 -19.09 7.53 0.63
C VAL A 162 -17.73 7.25 -0.01
N VAL A 163 -16.80 8.20 0.02
CA VAL A 163 -15.46 8.00 -0.57
C VAL A 163 -14.67 6.94 0.20
N SER A 164 -14.79 6.93 1.53
CA SER A 164 -14.10 5.95 2.37
C SER A 164 -14.63 4.53 2.15
N ILE A 165 -15.95 4.36 2.06
CA ILE A 165 -16.59 3.08 1.75
C ILE A 165 -16.24 2.64 0.33
N ALA A 166 -16.35 3.52 -0.66
CA ALA A 166 -16.01 3.20 -2.04
C ALA A 166 -14.55 2.73 -2.18
N GLN A 167 -13.61 3.37 -1.48
CA GLN A 167 -12.22 2.96 -1.44
C GLN A 167 -12.03 1.59 -0.78
N ALA A 168 -12.70 1.34 0.36
CA ALA A 168 -12.64 0.05 1.04
C ALA A 168 -13.20 -1.09 0.17
N VAL A 169 -14.36 -0.86 -0.47
CA VAL A 169 -14.98 -1.80 -1.40
C VAL A 169 -14.07 -2.06 -2.61
N PHE A 170 -13.48 -1.02 -3.18
CA PHE A 170 -12.53 -1.16 -4.29
C PHE A 170 -11.33 -2.04 -3.91
N LEU A 171 -10.69 -1.77 -2.76
CA LEU A 171 -9.57 -2.58 -2.27
C LEU A 171 -10.01 -4.02 -1.96
N LEU A 172 -11.19 -4.22 -1.39
CA LEU A 172 -11.75 -5.55 -1.13
C LEU A 172 -11.95 -6.34 -2.42
N ILE A 173 -12.51 -5.71 -3.46
CA ILE A 173 -12.69 -6.35 -4.77
C ILE A 173 -11.33 -6.77 -5.34
N LEU A 174 -10.33 -5.89 -5.32
CA LEU A 174 -8.97 -6.21 -5.77
C LEU A 174 -8.36 -7.38 -4.98
N LEU A 175 -8.54 -7.38 -3.66
CA LEU A 175 -8.06 -8.46 -2.79
C LEU A 175 -8.72 -9.80 -3.16
N LEU A 176 -10.04 -9.83 -3.32
CA LEU A 176 -10.77 -11.04 -3.71
C LEU A 176 -10.32 -11.55 -5.09
N LEU A 177 -10.13 -10.65 -6.06
CA LEU A 177 -9.60 -11.01 -7.38
C LEU A 177 -8.20 -11.62 -7.31
N ASN A 178 -7.32 -11.08 -6.46
CA ASN A 178 -5.98 -11.63 -6.24
C ASN A 178 -6.02 -13.02 -5.59
N ILE A 179 -6.89 -13.22 -4.59
CA ILE A 179 -7.07 -14.51 -3.94
C ILE A 179 -7.57 -15.54 -4.95
N VAL A 180 -8.64 -15.23 -5.68
CA VAL A 180 -9.22 -16.13 -6.70
C VAL A 180 -8.20 -16.46 -7.78
N SER A 181 -7.52 -15.45 -8.33
CA SER A 181 -6.49 -15.67 -9.35
C SER A 181 -5.38 -16.59 -8.85
N THR A 182 -4.89 -16.34 -7.63
CA THR A 182 -3.81 -17.15 -7.05
C THR A 182 -4.24 -18.58 -6.79
N VAL A 183 -5.45 -18.80 -6.26
CA VAL A 183 -6.01 -20.15 -6.05
C VAL A 183 -6.10 -20.90 -7.39
N VAL A 184 -6.62 -20.26 -8.44
CA VAL A 184 -6.73 -20.88 -9.77
C VAL A 184 -5.35 -21.20 -10.34
N VAL A 185 -4.39 -20.28 -10.25
CA VAL A 185 -2.99 -20.49 -10.69
C VAL A 185 -2.38 -21.68 -9.96
N ILE A 186 -2.54 -21.78 -8.64
CA ILE A 186 -2.04 -22.90 -7.83
C ILE A 186 -2.68 -24.21 -8.28
N ILE A 187 -4.01 -24.26 -8.48
CA ILE A 187 -4.72 -25.47 -8.94
C ILE A 187 -4.21 -25.90 -10.32
N VAL A 188 -4.10 -24.97 -11.27
CA VAL A 188 -3.63 -25.25 -12.63
C VAL A 188 -2.18 -25.73 -12.62
N LEU A 189 -1.31 -25.08 -11.84
CA LEU A 189 0.08 -25.50 -11.70
C LEU A 189 0.20 -26.88 -11.03
N ARG A 190 -0.64 -27.20 -10.05
CA ARG A 190 -0.68 -28.52 -9.39
C ARG A 190 -1.12 -29.63 -10.33
N LYS A 191 -2.10 -29.37 -11.21
CA LYS A 191 -2.61 -30.35 -12.18
C LYS A 191 -1.67 -30.62 -13.36
N ARG A 192 -0.73 -29.73 -13.67
CA ARG A 192 0.27 -29.99 -14.72
C ARG A 192 1.27 -31.07 -14.25
N PRO A 193 1.46 -32.17 -15.02
CA PRO A 193 2.39 -33.22 -14.64
C PRO A 193 3.81 -32.67 -14.50
N SER A 194 4.43 -32.95 -13.35
CA SER A 194 5.78 -32.47 -13.00
C SER A 194 6.83 -33.20 -13.83
N GLY A 195 7.22 -32.62 -14.97
CA GLY A 195 8.38 -33.12 -15.73
C GLY A 195 9.71 -32.61 -15.14
N GLY A 196 10.34 -33.37 -14.24
CA GLY A 196 11.73 -33.15 -13.78
C GLY A 196 11.95 -32.05 -12.72
N ALA A 197 13.05 -32.17 -11.96
CA ALA A 197 13.39 -31.33 -10.81
C ALA A 197 13.51 -29.82 -11.14
N ALA A 198 14.03 -29.46 -12.32
CA ALA A 198 14.15 -28.07 -12.75
C ALA A 198 12.79 -27.36 -12.97
N LYS A 199 11.76 -28.09 -13.41
CA LYS A 199 10.40 -27.54 -13.55
C LYS A 199 9.68 -27.43 -12.21
N VAL A 200 10.00 -28.28 -11.23
CA VAL A 200 9.47 -28.20 -9.86
C VAL A 200 9.99 -26.94 -9.16
N ASN A 201 11.29 -26.63 -9.28
CA ASN A 201 11.89 -25.43 -8.70
C ASN A 201 11.28 -24.14 -9.31
N ASN A 202 11.09 -24.10 -10.63
CA ASN A 202 10.42 -22.96 -11.28
C ASN A 202 8.97 -22.77 -10.83
N LYS A 203 8.23 -23.87 -10.63
CA LYS A 203 6.85 -23.85 -10.12
C LYS A 203 6.78 -23.31 -8.69
N MET A 204 7.70 -23.72 -7.82
CA MET A 204 7.77 -23.26 -6.43
C MET A 204 8.14 -21.77 -6.35
N ASN A 205 9.08 -21.30 -7.17
CA ASN A 205 9.45 -19.87 -7.22
C ASN A 205 8.28 -18.99 -7.68
N VAL A 206 7.50 -19.43 -8.67
CA VAL A 206 6.31 -18.70 -9.12
C VAL A 206 5.26 -18.65 -8.01
N ILE A 207 4.99 -19.77 -7.33
CA ILE A 207 4.03 -19.81 -6.22
C ILE A 207 4.51 -18.92 -5.07
N LEU A 208 5.80 -18.93 -4.74
CA LEU A 208 6.38 -18.09 -3.69
C LEU A 208 6.21 -16.60 -3.99
N ILE A 209 6.47 -16.15 -5.22
CA ILE A 209 6.27 -14.74 -5.62
C ILE A 209 4.79 -14.34 -5.44
N PHE A 210 3.86 -15.21 -5.82
CA PHE A 210 2.43 -14.97 -5.67
C PHE A 210 1.98 -14.92 -4.21
N VAL A 211 2.47 -15.84 -3.38
CA VAL A 211 2.17 -15.87 -1.95
C VAL A 211 2.77 -14.66 -1.23
N VAL A 212 4.02 -14.28 -1.55
CA VAL A 212 4.66 -13.08 -1.01
C VAL A 212 3.91 -11.82 -1.44
N ASN A 213 3.42 -11.75 -2.68
CA ASN A 213 2.58 -10.64 -3.14
C ASN A 213 1.23 -10.58 -2.42
N ILE A 214 0.61 -11.72 -2.11
CA ILE A 214 -0.62 -11.75 -1.27
C ILE A 214 -0.31 -11.26 0.13
N VAL A 215 0.79 -11.73 0.74
CA VAL A 215 1.19 -11.29 2.08
C VAL A 215 1.45 -9.79 2.10
N ASN A 216 2.07 -9.23 1.06
CA ASN A 216 2.24 -7.79 0.88
C ASN A 216 0.89 -7.05 0.75
N CYS A 217 0.00 -7.52 -0.13
CA CYS A 217 -1.36 -6.99 -0.28
C CYS A 217 -2.24 -7.12 0.97
N CYS A 218 -2.00 -8.07 1.86
CA CYS A 218 -2.73 -8.24 3.12
C CYS A 218 -2.10 -7.41 4.25
N LEU A 219 -0.79 -7.15 4.18
CA LEU A 219 -0.08 -6.25 5.09
C LEU A 219 -0.47 -4.79 4.83
N ASP A 220 -0.70 -4.37 3.59
CA ASP A 220 -1.03 -2.98 3.26
C ASP A 220 -2.33 -2.47 3.92
N PRO A 221 -3.49 -3.18 3.86
CA PRO A 221 -4.69 -2.84 4.61
C PRO A 221 -4.53 -2.97 6.12
N LEU A 222 -3.68 -3.88 6.60
CA LEU A 222 -3.38 -4.02 8.03
C LEU A 222 -2.57 -2.82 8.53
N ILE A 223 -1.56 -2.37 7.78
CA ILE A 223 -0.78 -1.15 8.06
C ILE A 223 -1.66 0.09 7.88
N TYR A 224 -2.57 0.09 6.90
CA TYR A 224 -3.59 1.14 6.73
C TYR A 224 -4.56 1.15 7.91
N TYR A 225 -4.98 0.00 8.43
CA TYR A 225 -5.84 -0.12 9.61
C TYR A 225 -5.11 0.24 10.92
N PHE A 226 -3.82 -0.09 11.04
CA PHE A 226 -2.97 0.36 12.16
C PHE A 226 -2.58 1.84 12.05
N SER A 227 -2.52 2.41 10.82
CA SER A 227 -2.30 3.84 10.56
C SER A 227 -3.59 4.66 10.64
N LEU A 228 -4.74 4.06 10.33
CA LEU A 228 -6.04 4.65 10.57
C LEU A 228 -6.27 4.55 12.05
N ASP A 229 -6.19 5.68 12.71
CA ASP A 229 -6.52 5.86 14.11
C ASP A 229 -7.90 5.34 14.54
N SER A 230 -8.72 4.65 13.73
CA SER A 230 -9.98 4.06 14.20
C SER A 230 -9.79 3.09 15.37
N PHE A 231 -8.67 2.36 15.47
CA PHE A 231 -8.38 1.52 16.65
C PHE A 231 -7.97 2.34 17.90
N TRP A 232 -7.44 3.55 17.72
CA TRP A 232 -6.95 4.40 18.81
C TRP A 232 -7.87 5.58 19.15
N GLN A 233 -8.74 6.02 18.24
CA GLN A 233 -9.81 7.00 18.43
C GLN A 233 -10.79 6.50 19.47
N ASP A 234 -11.16 5.21 19.44
CA ASP A 234 -11.94 4.60 20.51
C ASP A 234 -11.25 4.78 21.88
N LYS A 235 -9.93 4.63 21.96
CA LYS A 235 -9.18 4.84 23.21
C LYS A 235 -8.96 6.31 23.58
N ALA A 236 -8.98 7.23 22.62
CA ALA A 236 -8.83 8.66 22.85
C ALA A 236 -10.15 9.30 23.31
N ILE A 237 -11.28 8.90 22.68
CA ILE A 237 -12.64 9.29 23.08
C ILE A 237 -12.97 8.70 24.46
N LEU A 238 -12.60 7.45 24.74
CA LEU A 238 -12.75 6.86 26.07
C LEU A 238 -11.90 7.59 27.13
N ARG A 239 -10.70 8.08 26.76
CA ARG A 239 -9.87 8.88 27.67
C ARG A 239 -10.45 10.27 27.89
N SER A 240 -10.89 11.00 26.86
CA SER A 240 -11.52 12.31 27.04
C SER A 240 -12.80 12.21 27.87
N ALA A 241 -13.64 11.21 27.61
CA ALA A 241 -14.83 10.94 28.42
C ALA A 241 -14.49 10.58 29.88
N GLN A 242 -13.40 9.83 30.12
CA GLN A 242 -12.91 9.54 31.48
C GLN A 242 -12.34 10.79 32.18
N TRP A 243 -11.65 11.68 31.47
CA TRP A 243 -11.14 12.95 32.02
C TRP A 243 -12.28 13.92 32.38
N ASP A 244 -13.31 14.01 31.54
CA ASP A 244 -14.49 14.84 31.80
C ASP A 244 -15.31 14.32 32.99
N MET A 245 -15.47 12.99 33.12
CA MET A 245 -16.10 12.36 34.30
C MET A 245 -15.27 12.49 35.59
N ALA A 246 -13.93 12.47 35.49
CA ALA A 246 -13.04 12.65 36.64
C ALA A 246 -12.98 14.11 37.12
N MET A 247 -13.13 15.09 36.22
CA MET A 247 -13.22 16.52 36.55
C MET A 247 -14.56 16.86 37.24
N ASP A 248 -15.68 16.29 36.77
CA ASP A 248 -17.01 16.51 37.36
C ASP A 248 -17.15 15.88 38.77
N THR A 249 -16.49 14.74 39.01
CA THR A 249 -16.46 14.11 40.34
C THR A 249 -15.54 14.82 41.34
N ASN A 250 -14.49 15.51 40.88
CA ASN A 250 -13.58 16.26 41.74
C ASN A 250 -14.09 17.69 42.01
N GLY A 251 -14.77 18.33 41.05
CA GLY A 251 -15.42 19.63 41.22
C GLY A 251 -16.62 19.62 42.18
N ARG A 252 -17.30 18.46 42.33
CA ARG A 252 -18.40 18.29 43.29
C ARG A 252 -17.95 18.02 44.74
N LYS A 253 -16.66 17.73 44.98
CA LYS A 253 -16.10 17.48 46.32
C LYS A 253 -15.37 18.68 46.93
N THR A 254 -15.14 19.76 46.16
CA THR A 254 -14.50 20.99 46.64
C THR A 254 -15.49 22.14 46.87
N GLY A 255 -16.80 21.85 46.81
CA GLY A 255 -17.89 22.83 46.94
C GLY A 255 -18.87 22.56 48.08
N LEU A 256 -18.42 21.88 49.15
CA LEU A 256 -19.16 21.67 50.40
C LEU A 256 -18.19 21.67 51.58
#